data_AF-A0A9D8WWQ8-F1
#
_entry.id   AF-A0A9D8WWQ8-F1
#
_cell.length_a   1.000
_cell.length_b   1.000
_cell.length_c   1.000
_cell.angle_alpha   90.00
_cell.angle_beta   90.00
_cell.angle_gamma   90.00
#
_symmetry.space_group_name_H-M   'P 1'
#
loop_
_entity.id
_entity.type
_entity.pdbx_description
1 polymer ?
#
loop_
_entity_poly.entity_id
_entity_poly.type
_entity_poly.pdbx_seq_one_letter_code
_entity_poly.pdbx_strand_id
1 'polypeptide(L)'
;MDIIKRLENWYFSHCDNDWEHSYGVKIGTLDNPGWFVEINLTDTLLEDIPFEAVEFGDSEDRSATWLHCHKKDTVFFGYGSYQMLSTILQKFLDWADANTDTSPWDNTVSRLHAEILQMPEHGTLDTIERLREIYKETYDIPTEHPQKRVLLQAFEEVWKKQWDKT
;
A
#
# COMPACT_ATOMS: atom_id res chain seq x y z
N MET A 1 13.05 13.34 8.18
CA MET A 1 12.40 12.88 6.93
C MET A 1 11.22 13.81 6.68
N ASP A 2 10.98 14.22 5.44
CA ASP A 2 9.79 15.00 5.11
C ASP A 2 8.54 14.10 5.22
N ILE A 3 7.56 14.51 6.03
CA ILE A 3 6.37 13.72 6.33
C ILE A 3 5.47 13.55 5.10
N ILE A 4 5.40 14.58 4.25
CA ILE A 4 4.65 14.52 3.00
C ILE A 4 5.29 13.51 2.07
N LYS A 5 6.63 13.50 1.98
CA LYS A 5 7.33 12.53 1.16
C LYS A 5 7.13 11.09 1.62
N ARG A 6 7.07 10.86 2.94
CA ARG A 6 6.73 9.52 3.48
C ARG A 6 5.32 9.10 3.09
N LEU A 7 4.34 10.00 3.21
CA LEU A 7 2.96 9.73 2.82
C LEU A 7 2.83 9.46 1.31
N GLU A 8 3.50 10.24 0.46
CA GLU A 8 3.53 10.01 -0.99
C GLU A 8 4.07 8.62 -1.33
N ASN A 9 5.17 8.22 -0.69
CA ASN A 9 5.80 6.92 -0.94
C ASN A 9 4.90 5.78 -0.45
N TRP A 10 4.29 5.91 0.74
CA TRP A 10 3.33 4.95 1.26
C TRP A 10 2.12 4.84 0.34
N TYR A 11 1.53 5.96 -0.09
CA TYR A 11 0.41 5.95 -1.03
C TYR A 11 0.78 5.25 -2.34
N PHE A 12 1.94 5.59 -2.92
CA PHE A 12 2.40 4.98 -4.16
C PHE A 12 2.70 3.48 -4.02
N SER A 13 3.09 2.98 -2.84
CA SER A 13 3.28 1.54 -2.65
C SER A 13 1.98 0.74 -2.70
N HIS A 14 0.82 1.40 -2.57
CA HIS A 14 -0.51 0.74 -2.62
C HIS A 14 -1.22 0.87 -3.97
N CYS A 15 -0.79 1.76 -4.88
CA CYS A 15 -1.44 1.87 -6.19
C CYS A 15 -1.17 0.64 -7.08
N ASP A 16 -2.18 -0.11 -7.49
CA ASP A 16 -2.07 -1.27 -8.37
C ASP A 16 -3.04 -1.25 -9.56
N ASN A 17 -3.56 -0.08 -9.91
CA ASN A 17 -4.65 0.18 -10.86
C ASN A 17 -6.05 -0.12 -10.32
N ASP A 18 -6.20 -0.78 -9.18
CA ASP A 18 -7.51 -1.04 -8.58
C ASP A 18 -7.69 -0.26 -7.26
N TRP A 19 -6.67 -0.29 -6.40
CA TRP A 19 -6.71 0.31 -5.07
C TRP A 19 -6.93 1.84 -5.15
N GLU A 20 -6.24 2.56 -6.03
CA GLU A 20 -6.38 4.02 -6.16
C GLU A 20 -7.74 4.48 -6.70
N HIS A 21 -8.50 3.58 -7.32
CA HIS A 21 -9.84 3.88 -7.82
C HIS A 21 -10.91 3.66 -6.76
N SER A 22 -10.62 2.80 -5.78
CA SER A 22 -11.58 2.34 -4.77
C SER A 22 -11.33 2.93 -3.38
N TYR A 23 -10.06 3.19 -3.07
CA TYR A 23 -9.54 3.53 -1.75
C TYR A 23 -8.58 4.71 -1.84
N GLY A 24 -8.05 5.16 -0.70
CA GLY A 24 -7.12 6.28 -0.67
C GLY A 24 -6.97 6.97 0.66
N VAL A 25 -6.34 8.14 0.59
CA VAL A 25 -6.09 9.04 1.71
C VAL A 25 -6.96 10.29 1.55
N LYS A 26 -7.74 10.63 2.58
CA LYS A 26 -8.46 11.90 2.66
C LYS A 26 -7.88 12.74 3.77
N ILE A 27 -7.57 13.99 3.47
CA ILE A 27 -7.16 15.00 4.43
C ILE A 27 -8.08 16.19 4.24
N GLY A 28 -8.70 16.64 5.33
CA GLY A 28 -9.60 17.79 5.29
C GLY A 28 -9.68 18.48 6.63
N THR A 29 -10.52 19.51 6.70
CA THR A 29 -10.73 20.28 7.92
C THR A 29 -12.01 19.85 8.63
N LEU A 30 -12.02 20.05 9.95
CA LEU A 30 -13.22 19.89 10.77
C LEU A 30 -14.06 21.19 10.78
N ASP A 31 -15.30 21.11 11.27
CA ASP A 31 -16.18 22.28 11.45
C ASP A 31 -15.64 23.28 12.51
N ASN A 32 -14.77 22.81 13.40
CA ASN A 32 -13.92 23.60 14.28
C ASN A 32 -12.47 23.60 13.74
N PRO A 33 -11.60 24.59 14.09
CA PRO A 33 -10.22 24.61 13.60
C PRO A 33 -9.47 23.30 13.89
N GLY A 34 -9.13 22.56 12.85
CA GLY A 34 -8.53 21.25 12.99
C GLY A 34 -8.51 20.46 11.70
N TRP A 35 -7.89 19.30 11.77
CA TRP A 35 -7.72 18.37 10.67
C TRP A 35 -8.42 17.06 10.97
N PHE A 36 -8.95 16.45 9.91
CA PHE A 36 -9.22 15.03 9.88
C PHE A 36 -8.36 14.38 8.79
N VAL A 37 -7.98 13.14 9.06
CA VAL A 37 -7.28 12.25 8.15
C VAL A 37 -8.02 10.91 8.16
N GLU A 38 -8.41 10.42 6.99
CA GLU A 38 -8.94 9.06 6.80
C GLU A 38 -8.02 8.32 5.84
N ILE A 39 -7.60 7.12 6.20
CA ILE A 39 -6.77 6.26 5.34
C ILE A 39 -7.41 4.89 5.31
N ASN A 40 -7.87 4.49 4.13
CA ASN A 40 -8.42 3.15 3.93
C ASN A 40 -7.25 2.15 3.81
N LEU A 41 -7.37 1.01 4.47
CA LEU A 41 -6.37 -0.05 4.58
C LEU A 41 -6.90 -1.38 4.02
N THR A 42 -8.06 -1.36 3.36
CA THR A 42 -8.61 -2.53 2.67
C THR A 42 -7.63 -2.97 1.58
N ASP A 43 -7.48 -4.29 1.44
CA ASP A 43 -6.56 -4.97 0.53
C ASP A 43 -5.09 -4.60 0.77
N THR A 44 -4.73 -4.21 2.00
CA THR A 44 -3.34 -3.95 2.42
C THR A 44 -2.90 -4.92 3.51
N LEU A 45 -1.59 -5.10 3.71
CA LEU A 45 -1.01 -5.84 4.83
C LEU A 45 -1.41 -5.29 6.20
N LEU A 46 -1.95 -4.06 6.25
CA LEU A 46 -2.38 -3.38 7.47
C LEU A 46 -3.88 -3.58 7.75
N GLU A 47 -4.63 -4.26 6.88
CA GLU A 47 -6.09 -4.43 6.98
C GLU A 47 -6.52 -5.07 8.30
N ASP A 48 -5.84 -6.13 8.73
CA ASP A 48 -6.17 -6.88 9.94
C ASP A 48 -5.30 -6.49 11.14
N ILE A 49 -4.33 -5.60 10.96
CA ILE A 49 -3.41 -5.19 12.03
C ILE A 49 -4.11 -4.21 12.98
N PRO A 50 -4.14 -4.45 14.29
CA PRO A 50 -4.72 -3.51 15.23
C PRO A 50 -3.86 -2.23 15.35
N PHE A 51 -4.54 -1.10 15.55
CA PHE A 51 -3.91 0.17 15.92
C PHE A 51 -4.28 0.51 17.36
N GLU A 52 -3.29 0.73 18.22
CA GLU A 52 -3.53 1.20 19.58
C GLU A 52 -3.96 2.67 19.55
N ALA A 53 -5.17 2.96 20.02
CA ALA A 53 -5.72 4.30 19.99
C ALA A 53 -4.84 5.30 20.79
N VAL A 54 -4.66 6.48 20.21
CA VAL A 54 -3.89 7.58 20.83
C VAL A 54 -4.82 8.76 21.00
N GLU A 55 -5.03 9.19 22.25
CA GLU A 55 -5.92 10.30 22.56
C GLU A 55 -5.33 11.19 23.66
N PHE A 56 -5.37 12.50 23.45
CA PHE A 56 -5.08 13.50 24.49
C PHE A 56 -5.71 14.86 24.16
N GLY A 57 -5.81 15.70 25.18
CA GLY A 57 -6.40 17.04 25.06
C GLY A 57 -7.93 17.00 25.04
N ASP A 58 -8.54 18.16 24.83
CA ASP A 58 -9.99 18.33 24.78
C ASP A 58 -10.37 18.97 23.45
N SER A 59 -11.14 18.25 22.63
CA SER A 59 -11.60 18.73 21.32
C SER A 59 -12.67 19.82 21.42
N GLU A 60 -13.32 19.99 22.57
CA GLU A 60 -14.32 21.03 22.80
C GLU A 60 -13.67 22.41 23.09
N ASP A 61 -12.41 22.42 23.53
CA ASP A 61 -11.62 23.65 23.69
C ASP A 61 -10.93 24.04 22.38
N ARG A 62 -11.45 25.07 21.72
CA ARG A 62 -10.92 25.62 20.45
C ARG A 62 -9.49 26.16 20.55
N SER A 63 -8.98 26.39 21.75
CA SER A 63 -7.61 26.85 22.00
C SER A 63 -6.67 25.71 22.42
N ALA A 64 -7.21 24.54 22.75
CA ALA A 64 -6.42 23.39 23.18
C ALA A 64 -5.70 22.73 22.01
N THR A 65 -4.53 22.16 22.33
CA THR A 65 -3.87 21.19 21.46
C THR A 65 -4.42 19.81 21.81
N TRP A 66 -5.00 19.13 20.84
CA TRP A 66 -5.64 17.82 21.05
C TRP A 66 -5.40 16.91 19.84
N LEU A 67 -5.42 15.61 20.09
CA LEU A 67 -5.23 14.55 19.09
C LEU A 67 -6.10 13.36 19.45
N HIS A 68 -6.72 12.75 18.45
CA HIS A 68 -7.38 11.46 18.55
C HIS A 68 -7.10 10.66 17.28
N CYS A 69 -6.32 9.60 17.40
CA CYS A 69 -6.10 8.61 16.35
C CYS A 69 -6.64 7.24 16.77
N HIS A 70 -7.38 6.58 15.89
CA HIS A 70 -7.83 5.20 16.09
C HIS A 70 -7.99 4.50 14.74
N LYS A 71 -8.12 3.18 14.77
CA LYS A 71 -8.53 2.40 13.60
C LYS A 71 -9.89 1.77 13.90
N LYS A 72 -10.79 1.84 12.92
CA LYS A 72 -12.08 1.17 12.97
C LYS A 72 -12.29 0.42 11.66
N ASP A 73 -12.60 -0.86 11.76
CA ASP A 73 -12.67 -1.78 10.62
C ASP A 73 -11.36 -1.69 9.82
N THR A 74 -11.43 -1.40 8.52
CA THR A 74 -10.27 -1.27 7.64
C THR A 74 -9.81 0.18 7.47
N VAL A 75 -10.26 1.12 8.31
CA VAL A 75 -9.95 2.56 8.13
C VAL A 75 -9.24 3.12 9.35
N PHE A 76 -8.09 3.75 9.11
CA PHE A 76 -7.43 4.60 10.09
C PHE A 76 -8.04 6.00 10.08
N PHE A 77 -8.36 6.51 11.27
CA PHE A 77 -8.87 7.84 11.50
C PHE A 77 -7.92 8.62 12.39
N GLY A 78 -7.62 9.86 12.00
CA GLY A 78 -6.85 10.79 12.81
C GLY A 78 -7.50 12.16 12.82
N TYR A 79 -7.68 12.71 14.02
CA TYR A 79 -8.30 14.00 14.26
C TYR A 79 -7.38 14.82 15.16
N GLY A 80 -7.32 16.12 14.94
CA GLY A 80 -6.53 16.98 15.82
C GLY A 80 -6.70 18.46 15.55
N SER A 81 -6.18 19.27 16.48
CA SER A 81 -6.17 20.72 16.34
C SER A 81 -5.36 21.19 15.12
N TYR A 82 -5.44 22.48 14.76
CA TYR A 82 -4.89 23.03 13.51
C TYR A 82 -3.39 22.74 13.26
N GLN A 83 -2.59 22.53 14.30
CA GLN A 83 -1.17 22.24 14.24
C GLN A 83 -0.83 20.73 14.25
N MET A 84 -1.83 19.84 14.28
CA MET A 84 -1.63 18.41 14.51
C MET A 84 -1.59 17.55 13.24
N LEU A 85 -1.78 18.12 12.04
CA LEU A 85 -1.77 17.34 10.79
C LEU A 85 -0.50 16.47 10.65
N SER A 86 0.67 17.08 10.81
CA SER A 86 1.94 16.34 10.72
C SER A 86 2.06 15.25 11.79
N THR A 87 1.52 15.48 12.99
CA THR A 87 1.51 14.51 14.09
C THR A 87 0.58 13.34 13.78
N ILE A 88 -0.60 13.58 13.20
CA ILE A 88 -1.52 12.53 12.75
C ILE A 88 -0.83 11.65 11.71
N LEU A 89 -0.25 12.25 10.67
CA LEU A 89 0.45 11.52 9.61
C LEU A 89 1.64 10.73 10.15
N GLN A 90 2.40 11.31 11.09
CA GLN A 90 3.51 10.64 11.73
C GLN A 90 3.06 9.40 12.52
N LYS A 91 1.98 9.52 13.31
CA LYS A 91 1.42 8.39 14.08
C LYS A 91 0.98 7.24 13.17
N PHE A 92 0.34 7.58 12.06
CA PHE A 92 -0.03 6.58 11.07
C PHE A 92 1.19 5.91 10.44
N LEU A 93 2.12 6.69 9.89
CA LEU A 93 3.26 6.16 9.14
C LEU A 93 4.22 5.35 10.01
N ASP A 94 4.43 5.76 11.27
CA ASP A 94 5.28 4.99 12.19
C ASP A 94 4.66 3.63 12.53
N TRP A 95 3.33 3.59 12.69
CA TRP A 95 2.62 2.33 12.87
C TRP A 95 2.65 1.49 11.59
N ALA A 96 2.40 2.08 10.43
CA ALA A 96 2.44 1.38 9.14
C ALA A 96 3.81 0.75 8.88
N ASP A 97 4.89 1.53 9.06
CA ASP A 97 6.27 1.06 8.88
C ASP A 97 6.62 -0.08 9.84
N ALA A 98 6.14 -0.02 11.09
CA ALA A 98 6.40 -1.05 12.09
C ALA A 98 5.65 -2.37 11.84
N ASN A 99 4.58 -2.35 11.05
CA ASN A 99 3.69 -3.50 10.84
C ASN A 99 3.63 -3.99 9.40
N THR A 100 4.35 -3.36 8.47
CA THR A 100 4.43 -3.81 7.07
C THR A 100 5.67 -4.67 6.89
N ASP A 101 5.50 -6.00 6.88
CA ASP A 101 6.57 -6.95 6.57
C ASP A 101 6.27 -7.65 5.23
N THR A 102 7.07 -7.35 4.22
CA THR A 102 6.97 -7.96 2.88
C THR A 102 8.00 -9.08 2.67
N SER A 103 8.91 -9.29 3.62
CA SER A 103 9.98 -10.30 3.51
C SER A 103 9.50 -11.75 3.36
N PRO A 104 8.29 -12.15 3.82
CA PRO A 104 7.79 -13.50 3.55
C PRO A 104 7.68 -13.84 2.05
N TRP A 105 7.58 -12.83 1.18
CA TRP A 105 7.43 -13.01 -0.27
C TRP A 105 8.73 -12.85 -1.07
N ASP A 106 9.84 -12.44 -0.44
CA ASP A 106 11.12 -12.16 -1.11
C ASP A 106 11.60 -13.34 -1.99
N ASN A 107 11.53 -14.56 -1.43
CA ASN A 107 11.95 -15.77 -2.12
C ASN A 107 11.04 -16.10 -3.31
N THR A 108 9.73 -15.92 -3.15
CA THR A 108 8.73 -16.14 -4.20
C THR A 108 8.96 -15.16 -5.34
N VAL A 109 9.07 -13.87 -5.03
CA VAL A 109 9.30 -12.82 -6.03
C VAL A 109 10.61 -13.06 -6.79
N SER A 110 11.69 -13.37 -6.06
CA SER A 110 13.00 -13.65 -6.67
C SER A 110 12.96 -14.86 -7.59
N ARG A 111 12.31 -15.95 -7.16
CA ARG A 111 12.13 -17.17 -7.96
C ARG A 111 11.33 -16.89 -9.22
N LEU A 112 10.15 -16.27 -9.10
CA LEU A 112 9.27 -15.97 -10.24
C LEU A 112 9.96 -15.03 -11.24
N HIS A 113 10.65 -14.01 -10.75
CA HIS A 113 11.38 -13.09 -11.63
C HIS A 113 12.49 -13.80 -12.40
N ALA A 114 13.29 -14.64 -11.74
CA ALA A 114 14.33 -15.43 -12.40
C ALA A 114 13.76 -16.41 -13.43
N GLU A 115 12.61 -17.01 -13.12
CA GLU A 115 11.91 -17.94 -14.01
C GLU A 115 11.37 -17.22 -15.26
N ILE A 116 10.70 -16.07 -15.10
CA ILE A 116 10.20 -15.25 -16.22
C ILE A 116 11.33 -14.87 -17.17
N LEU A 117 12.47 -14.43 -16.66
CA LEU A 117 13.61 -14.01 -17.49
C LEU A 117 14.24 -15.15 -18.30
N GLN A 118 14.01 -16.41 -17.93
CA GLN A 118 14.51 -17.58 -18.63
C GLN A 118 13.48 -18.19 -19.60
N MET A 119 12.27 -17.63 -19.68
CA MET A 119 11.22 -18.14 -20.55
C MET A 119 11.56 -17.94 -22.03
N PRO A 120 11.28 -18.93 -22.89
CA PRO A 120 11.53 -18.78 -24.32
C PRO A 120 10.60 -17.75 -24.95
N GLU A 121 11.13 -17.02 -25.94
CA GLU A 121 10.31 -16.23 -26.85
C GLU A 121 9.61 -17.18 -27.84
N HIS A 122 8.34 -16.90 -28.18
CA HIS A 122 7.51 -17.80 -29.01
C HIS A 122 7.47 -19.26 -28.50
N GLY A 123 7.10 -19.43 -27.23
CA GLY A 123 7.08 -20.70 -26.53
C GLY A 123 5.99 -21.67 -26.97
N THR A 124 6.03 -22.88 -26.41
CA THR A 124 5.04 -23.94 -26.65
C THR A 124 3.77 -23.70 -25.83
N LEU A 125 2.75 -24.56 -26.00
CA LEU A 125 1.58 -24.56 -25.12
C LEU A 125 1.98 -24.70 -23.64
N ASP A 126 2.99 -25.51 -23.34
CA ASP A 126 3.50 -25.69 -21.97
C ASP A 126 4.10 -24.38 -21.41
N THR A 127 4.79 -23.58 -22.26
CA THR A 127 5.28 -22.26 -21.86
C THR A 127 4.13 -21.33 -21.49
N ILE A 128 3.06 -21.32 -22.29
CA ILE A 128 1.87 -20.49 -22.02
C ILE A 128 1.17 -20.94 -20.74
N GLU A 129 1.05 -22.24 -20.51
CA GLU A 129 0.46 -22.78 -19.29
C GLU A 129 1.28 -22.37 -18.07
N ARG A 130 2.60 -22.48 -18.12
CA ARG A 130 3.47 -22.05 -17.02
C ARG A 130 3.38 -20.54 -16.76
N LEU A 131 3.34 -19.71 -17.80
CA LEU A 131 3.14 -18.26 -17.64
C LEU A 131 1.80 -17.94 -16.96
N ARG A 132 0.73 -18.69 -17.26
CA ARG A 132 -0.56 -18.51 -16.56
C ARG A 132 -0.46 -18.88 -15.08
N GLU A 133 0.30 -19.92 -14.74
CA GLU A 133 0.54 -20.28 -13.34
C GLU A 133 1.35 -19.21 -12.61
N ILE A 134 2.43 -18.70 -13.23
CA ILE A 134 3.23 -17.60 -12.68
C ILE A 134 2.35 -16.38 -12.40
N TYR A 135 1.49 -16.00 -13.35
CA TYR A 135 0.56 -14.88 -13.16
C TYR A 135 -0.36 -15.12 -11.95
N LYS A 136 -0.87 -16.35 -11.78
CA LYS A 136 -1.68 -16.70 -10.61
C LYS A 136 -0.91 -16.59 -9.30
N GLU A 137 0.35 -17.07 -9.27
CA GLU A 137 1.21 -16.96 -8.08
C GLU A 137 1.47 -15.48 -7.70
N THR A 138 1.39 -14.54 -8.64
CA THR A 138 1.57 -13.11 -8.34
C THR A 138 0.43 -12.49 -7.54
N TYR A 139 -0.76 -13.09 -7.52
CA TYR A 139 -1.89 -12.61 -6.72
C TYR A 139 -1.65 -12.77 -5.21
N ASP A 140 -0.85 -13.77 -4.82
CA ASP A 140 -0.52 -14.00 -3.42
C ASP A 140 0.52 -12.99 -2.90
N ILE A 141 1.17 -12.22 -3.78
CA ILE A 141 2.18 -11.23 -3.43
C ILE A 141 1.48 -9.91 -3.09
N PRO A 142 1.71 -9.30 -1.92
CA PRO A 142 1.08 -8.04 -1.54
C PRO A 142 1.53 -6.90 -2.46
N THR A 143 0.64 -5.95 -2.72
CA THR A 143 0.91 -4.79 -3.59
C THR A 143 2.08 -3.94 -3.09
N GLU A 144 2.27 -3.91 -1.78
CA GLU A 144 3.35 -3.22 -1.07
C GLU A 144 4.73 -3.82 -1.32
N HIS A 145 4.83 -5.06 -1.82
CA HIS A 145 6.13 -5.67 -2.05
C HIS A 145 6.92 -4.84 -3.10
N PRO A 146 8.11 -4.32 -2.75
CA PRO A 146 8.80 -3.29 -3.54
C PRO A 146 9.17 -3.74 -4.96
N GLN A 147 9.28 -5.04 -5.18
CA GLN A 147 9.61 -5.63 -6.48
C GLN A 147 8.40 -6.18 -7.27
N LYS A 148 7.17 -6.16 -6.72
CA LYS A 148 5.99 -6.73 -7.42
C LYS A 148 5.72 -6.02 -8.74
N ARG A 149 5.81 -4.69 -8.77
CA ARG A 149 5.66 -3.91 -10.02
C ARG A 149 6.67 -4.31 -11.09
N VAL A 150 7.93 -4.49 -10.71
CA VAL A 150 9.01 -4.90 -11.63
C VAL A 150 8.75 -6.32 -12.15
N LEU A 151 8.32 -7.23 -11.26
CA LEU A 151 7.91 -8.59 -11.63
C LEU A 151 6.79 -8.60 -12.66
N LEU A 152 5.73 -7.80 -12.44
CA LEU A 152 4.59 -7.70 -13.36
C LEU A 152 4.99 -7.09 -14.71
N GLN A 153 5.86 -6.08 -14.72
CA GLN A 153 6.40 -5.52 -15.96
C GLN A 153 7.19 -6.56 -16.75
N ALA A 154 8.10 -7.28 -16.11
CA ALA A 154 8.85 -8.36 -16.75
C ALA A 154 7.93 -9.46 -17.29
N PHE A 155 6.89 -9.82 -16.53
CA PHE A 155 5.88 -10.77 -16.96
C PHE A 155 5.15 -10.29 -18.23
N GLU A 156 4.67 -9.05 -18.24
CA GLU A 156 3.95 -8.49 -19.39
C GLU A 156 4.82 -8.44 -20.66
N GLU A 157 6.09 -8.10 -20.54
CA GLU A 157 7.03 -8.08 -21.66
C GLU A 157 7.21 -9.48 -22.26
N VAL A 158 7.45 -10.49 -21.42
CA VAL A 158 7.59 -11.89 -21.87
C VAL A 158 6.27 -12.42 -22.45
N TRP A 159 5.14 -12.08 -21.84
CA TRP A 159 3.81 -12.47 -22.30
C TRP A 159 3.51 -11.93 -23.69
N LYS A 160 3.82 -10.65 -23.96
CA LYS A 160 3.62 -10.03 -25.29
C LYS A 160 4.43 -10.72 -26.37
N LYS A 161 5.70 -11.04 -26.09
CA LYS A 161 6.60 -11.75 -27.02
C LYS A 161 6.09 -13.15 -27.44
N GLN A 162 5.19 -13.75 -26.67
CA GLN A 162 4.57 -15.02 -27.07
C GLN A 162 3.67 -14.89 -28.31
N TRP A 163 3.15 -13.69 -28.55
CA TRP A 163 2.13 -13.43 -29.57
C TRP A 163 2.57 -12.43 -30.65
N ASP A 164 3.68 -11.73 -30.44
CA ASP A 164 4.30 -10.92 -31.48
C ASP A 164 4.69 -11.82 -32.66
N LYS A 165 4.37 -11.40 -33.88
CA LYS A 165 4.83 -12.09 -35.09
C LYS A 165 6.21 -11.56 -35.41
N THR A 166 7.19 -12.46 -35.53
CA THR A 166 8.55 -12.16 -35.99
C THR A 166 8.55 -11.48 -37.36
#